data_AF-A0A071LVI8-F1
#
_entry.id   AF-A0A071LVI8-F1
#
_cell.length_a   1.000
_cell.length_b   1.000
_cell.length_c   1.000
_cell.angle_alpha   90.00
_cell.angle_beta   90.00
_cell.angle_gamma   90.00
#
_symmetry.space_group_name_H-M   'P 1'
#
loop_
_entity.id
_entity.type
_entity.pdbx_description
1 polymer ?
#
loop_
_entity_poly.entity_id
_entity_poly.type
_entity_poly.pdbx_seq_one_letter_code
_entity_poly.pdbx_strand_id
1 'polypeptide(L)'
;MISNDIILNSSSLITLFFLLLWGVCFIIFVYRNLGGPKIGKDSLLYFNFIFFRHNILSNCALIFFVLGYIAAAIAEYRREFNSLLLASNLVGGVSYLLFALYGKFFYQGFVDDEKSFFFIKIFLTKIDLSFGAIFLWLSRLSYITWIIILIGN
;
A
#
# COMPACT_ATOMS: atom_id res chain seq x y z
N MET A 1 -0.77 -28.36 0.94
CA MET A 1 -1.24 -29.04 2.17
C MET A 1 -2.12 -28.04 2.90
N ILE A 2 -3.44 -28.25 2.92
CA ILE A 2 -4.35 -27.38 3.68
C ILE A 2 -4.01 -27.59 5.16
N SER A 3 -3.56 -26.53 5.84
CA SER A 3 -3.30 -26.59 7.28
C SER A 3 -4.62 -26.90 8.00
N ASN A 4 -4.60 -27.70 9.06
CA ASN A 4 -5.79 -27.90 9.89
C ASN A 4 -6.17 -26.65 10.71
N ASP A 5 -5.37 -25.57 10.61
CA ASP A 5 -5.66 -24.29 11.20
C ASP A 5 -6.65 -23.48 10.35
N ILE A 6 -7.92 -23.49 10.79
CA ILE A 6 -9.02 -22.77 10.17
C ILE A 6 -8.70 -21.28 10.05
N ILE A 7 -8.05 -20.67 11.05
CA ILE A 7 -7.75 -19.23 11.06
C ILE A 7 -6.70 -18.91 9.98
N LEU A 8 -5.70 -19.76 9.81
CA LEU A 8 -4.68 -19.61 8.76
C LEU A 8 -5.31 -19.69 7.36
N ASN A 9 -6.17 -20.67 7.12
CA ASN A 9 -6.82 -20.84 5.82
C ASN A 9 -7.78 -19.68 5.54
N SER A 10 -8.59 -19.26 6.52
CA SER A 10 -9.51 -18.14 6.37
C SER A 10 -8.78 -16.82 6.13
N SER A 11 -7.74 -16.51 6.89
CA SER A 11 -6.95 -15.28 6.70
C SER A 11 -6.23 -15.27 5.35
N SER A 12 -5.73 -16.40 4.89
CA SER A 12 -5.14 -16.55 3.54
C SER A 12 -6.17 -16.30 2.43
N LEU A 13 -7.38 -16.85 2.57
CA LEU A 13 -8.49 -16.61 1.63
C LEU A 13 -8.95 -15.15 1.65
N ILE A 14 -9.05 -14.53 2.82
CA ILE A 14 -9.40 -13.11 2.97
C ILE A 14 -8.35 -12.22 2.31
N THR A 15 -7.06 -12.56 2.48
CA THR A 15 -5.95 -11.86 1.80
C THR A 15 -6.12 -11.91 0.29
N LEU A 16 -6.37 -13.10 -0.26
CA LEU A 16 -6.57 -13.30 -1.68
C LEU A 16 -7.79 -12.53 -2.19
N PHE A 17 -8.90 -12.54 -1.43
CA PHE A 17 -10.10 -11.77 -1.74
C PHE A 17 -9.82 -10.27 -1.82
N PHE A 18 -9.13 -9.69 -0.85
CA PHE A 18 -8.79 -8.26 -0.88
C PHE A 18 -7.82 -7.90 -2.00
N LEU A 19 -6.85 -8.76 -2.31
CA LEU A 19 -5.94 -8.56 -3.45
C LEU A 19 -6.70 -8.61 -4.78
N LEU A 20 -7.70 -9.49 -4.93
CA LEU A 20 -8.56 -9.52 -6.11
C LEU A 20 -9.38 -8.23 -6.23
N LEU A 21 -10.01 -7.77 -5.15
CA LEU A 21 -10.75 -6.51 -5.15
C LEU A 21 -9.85 -5.31 -5.47
N TRP A 22 -8.64 -5.29 -4.93
CA TRP A 22 -7.64 -4.27 -5.26
C TRP A 22 -7.22 -4.33 -6.74
N GLY A 23 -7.07 -5.52 -7.30
CA GLY A 23 -6.82 -5.75 -8.73
C GLY A 23 -7.98 -5.29 -9.62
N VAL A 24 -9.23 -5.50 -9.19
CA VAL A 24 -10.41 -4.96 -9.87
C VAL A 24 -10.38 -3.43 -9.86
N CYS A 25 -10.04 -2.80 -8.74
CA CYS A 25 -9.87 -1.35 -8.69
C CYS A 25 -8.78 -0.86 -9.66
N PHE A 26 -7.67 -1.61 -9.79
CA PHE A 26 -6.61 -1.30 -10.75
C PHE A 26 -7.11 -1.37 -12.20
N ILE A 27 -7.82 -2.42 -12.56
CA ILE A 27 -8.41 -2.58 -13.91
C ILE A 27 -9.38 -1.43 -14.19
N ILE A 28 -10.28 -1.12 -13.26
CA ILE A 28 -11.22 0.01 -13.41
C ILE A 28 -10.44 1.31 -13.61
N PHE A 29 -9.39 1.56 -12.83
CA PHE A 29 -8.55 2.74 -13.00
C PHE A 29 -7.91 2.82 -14.39
N VAL A 30 -7.33 1.72 -14.89
CA VAL A 30 -6.69 1.69 -16.22
C VAL A 30 -7.68 2.03 -17.34
N TYR A 31 -8.84 1.37 -17.37
CA TYR A 31 -9.79 1.57 -18.47
C TYR A 31 -10.63 2.84 -18.33
N ARG A 32 -11.03 3.20 -17.11
CA ARG A 32 -11.93 4.33 -16.88
C ARG A 32 -11.21 5.65 -16.67
N ASN A 33 -10.07 5.65 -15.99
CA ASN A 33 -9.36 6.88 -15.62
C ASN A 33 -8.18 7.18 -16.54
N LEU A 34 -7.44 6.16 -17.00
CA LEU A 34 -6.32 6.36 -17.93
C LEU A 34 -6.74 6.32 -19.41
N GLY A 35 -7.95 5.86 -19.70
CA GLY A 35 -8.47 5.71 -21.07
C GLY A 35 -7.87 4.51 -21.82
N GLY A 36 -7.30 3.55 -21.10
CA GLY A 36 -6.64 2.37 -21.66
C GLY A 36 -5.23 2.13 -21.08
N PRO A 37 -4.63 0.97 -21.38
CA PRO A 37 -3.33 0.58 -20.86
C PRO A 37 -2.20 1.48 -21.40
N LYS A 38 -1.34 1.98 -20.50
CA LYS A 38 -0.12 2.71 -20.82
C LYS A 38 1.09 1.88 -20.39
N ILE A 39 1.85 1.43 -21.40
CA ILE A 39 2.98 0.51 -21.24
C ILE A 39 3.93 0.99 -20.12
N GLY A 40 4.04 0.18 -19.06
CA GLY A 40 5.00 0.36 -17.96
C GLY A 40 4.71 1.52 -16.99
N LYS A 41 3.60 2.26 -17.16
CA LYS A 41 3.28 3.43 -16.34
C LYS A 41 2.05 3.25 -15.47
N ASP A 42 1.16 2.33 -15.83
CA ASP A 42 -0.14 2.16 -15.19
C ASP A 42 -0.05 1.93 -13.69
N SER A 43 0.87 1.07 -13.23
CA SER A 43 1.07 0.78 -11.81
C SER A 43 1.53 1.99 -11.02
N LEU A 44 2.48 2.76 -11.57
CA LEU A 44 3.00 3.96 -10.93
C LEU A 44 1.95 5.07 -10.85
N LEU A 45 1.18 5.27 -11.92
CA LEU A 45 0.06 6.20 -11.96
C LEU A 45 -1.06 5.76 -11.01
N TYR A 46 -1.25 4.45 -10.83
CA TYR A 46 -2.21 3.92 -9.87
C TYR A 46 -1.80 4.19 -8.42
N PHE A 47 -0.51 4.17 -8.10
CA PHE A 47 -0.05 4.60 -6.78
C PHE A 47 -0.26 6.10 -6.54
N ASN A 48 -0.01 6.96 -7.54
CA ASN A 48 -0.40 8.38 -7.43
C ASN A 48 -1.90 8.51 -7.11
N PHE A 49 -2.72 7.77 -7.86
CA PHE A 49 -4.16 7.76 -7.69
C PHE A 49 -4.59 7.30 -6.30
N ILE A 50 -4.05 6.20 -5.79
CA ILE A 50 -4.37 5.68 -4.45
C ILE A 50 -3.98 6.69 -3.36
N PHE A 51 -2.78 7.29 -3.45
CA PHE A 51 -2.23 8.10 -2.37
C PHE A 51 -2.73 9.54 -2.34
N PHE A 52 -3.07 10.14 -3.49
CA PHE A 52 -3.34 11.58 -3.55
C PHE A 52 -4.76 11.95 -3.99
N ARG A 53 -5.55 11.03 -4.57
CA ARG A 53 -6.95 11.32 -4.92
C ARG A 53 -7.88 11.00 -3.75
N HIS A 54 -9.05 11.66 -3.72
CA HIS A 54 -10.08 11.48 -2.67
C HIS A 54 -11.34 10.79 -3.16
N ASN A 55 -11.37 10.33 -4.41
CA ASN A 55 -12.56 9.69 -4.95
C ASN A 55 -12.79 8.30 -4.32
N ILE A 56 -14.03 7.81 -4.44
CA ILE A 56 -14.47 6.54 -3.85
C ILE A 56 -13.57 5.38 -4.29
N LEU A 57 -13.24 5.29 -5.58
CA LEU A 57 -12.42 4.20 -6.11
C LEU A 57 -11.01 4.18 -5.50
N SER A 58 -10.36 5.34 -5.35
CA SER A 58 -9.04 5.43 -4.72
C SER A 58 -9.07 5.06 -3.23
N ASN A 59 -10.14 5.43 -2.53
CA ASN A 59 -10.32 5.10 -1.12
C ASN A 59 -10.60 3.61 -0.94
N CYS A 60 -11.47 3.03 -1.76
CA CYS A 60 -11.72 1.58 -1.77
C CYS A 60 -10.45 0.80 -2.08
N ALA A 61 -9.68 1.21 -3.10
CA ALA A 61 -8.39 0.59 -3.42
C ALA A 61 -7.44 0.64 -2.22
N LEU A 62 -7.29 1.79 -1.56
CA LEU A 62 -6.45 1.89 -0.37
C LEU A 62 -6.93 0.95 0.76
N ILE A 63 -8.24 0.92 1.03
CA ILE A 63 -8.83 0.06 2.07
C ILE A 63 -8.57 -1.41 1.77
N PHE A 64 -8.82 -1.87 0.55
CA PHE A 64 -8.55 -3.26 0.16
C PHE A 64 -7.07 -3.60 0.26
N PHE A 65 -6.18 -2.68 -0.14
CA PHE A 65 -4.74 -2.87 0.00
C PHE A 65 -4.34 -3.06 1.48
N VAL A 66 -4.78 -2.16 2.36
CA VAL A 66 -4.48 -2.23 3.80
C VAL A 66 -5.06 -3.49 4.44
N LEU A 67 -6.32 -3.83 4.14
CA LEU A 67 -6.96 -5.03 4.68
C LEU A 67 -6.26 -6.31 4.19
N GLY A 68 -5.75 -6.32 2.95
CA GLY A 68 -4.91 -7.39 2.42
C GLY A 68 -3.64 -7.59 3.26
N TYR A 69 -2.92 -6.52 3.59
CA TYR A 69 -1.74 -6.60 4.46
C TYR A 69 -2.07 -7.10 5.87
N ILE A 70 -3.17 -6.64 6.46
CA ILE A 70 -3.60 -7.09 7.81
C ILE A 70 -3.95 -8.58 7.78
N ALA A 71 -4.71 -9.03 6.78
CA ALA A 71 -5.06 -10.44 6.64
C ALA A 71 -3.82 -11.31 6.41
N ALA A 72 -2.85 -10.84 5.61
CA ALA A 72 -1.59 -11.52 5.38
C ALA A 72 -0.76 -11.64 6.66
N ALA A 73 -0.71 -10.57 7.47
CA ALA A 73 -0.03 -10.60 8.75
C ALA A 73 -0.67 -11.60 9.73
N ILE A 74 -2.00 -11.70 9.78
CA ILE A 74 -2.71 -12.69 10.59
C ILE A 74 -2.37 -14.11 10.12
N ALA A 75 -2.35 -14.35 8.81
CA ALA A 75 -1.95 -15.63 8.25
C ALA A 75 -0.50 -15.98 8.63
N GLU A 76 0.43 -15.05 8.48
CA GLU A 76 1.84 -15.29 8.79
C GLU A 76 2.08 -15.51 10.29
N TYR A 77 1.36 -14.80 11.16
CA TYR A 77 1.40 -15.03 12.60
C TYR A 77 1.03 -16.48 12.98
N ARG A 78 0.11 -17.09 12.22
CA ARG A 78 -0.35 -18.46 12.46
C ARG A 78 0.53 -19.51 11.76
N ARG A 79 1.35 -19.11 10.81
CA ARG A 79 2.25 -19.99 10.05
C ARG A 79 3.63 -20.02 10.72
N GLU A 80 3.87 -21.03 11.55
CA GLU A 80 5.19 -21.38 12.13
C GLU A 80 6.01 -20.24 12.77
N PHE A 81 5.39 -19.11 13.14
CA PHE A 81 6.02 -18.02 13.89
C PHE A 81 7.30 -17.47 13.24
N ASN A 82 7.33 -17.30 11.90
CA ASN A 82 8.40 -16.55 11.26
C ASN A 82 8.26 -15.04 11.58
N SER A 83 8.81 -14.64 12.72
CA SER A 83 8.73 -13.27 13.26
C SER A 83 9.25 -12.20 12.29
N LEU A 84 10.23 -12.53 11.44
CA LEU A 84 10.77 -11.63 10.42
C LEU A 84 9.75 -11.36 9.31
N LEU A 85 9.07 -12.40 8.83
CA LEU A 85 8.09 -12.27 7.73
C LEU A 85 6.81 -11.57 8.20
N LEU A 86 6.39 -11.85 9.44
CA LEU A 86 5.32 -11.11 10.12
C LEU A 86 5.67 -9.62 10.29
N ALA A 87 6.86 -9.32 10.81
CA ALA A 87 7.32 -7.94 10.99
C ALA A 87 7.42 -7.22 9.65
N SER A 88 7.91 -7.89 8.60
CA SER A 88 7.97 -7.35 7.24
C SER A 88 6.58 -6.94 6.73
N ASN A 89 5.58 -7.82 6.84
CA ASN A 89 4.22 -7.51 6.39
C ASN A 89 3.59 -6.33 7.16
N LEU A 90 3.78 -6.27 8.48
CA LEU A 90 3.25 -5.18 9.31
C LEU A 90 3.93 -3.85 9.02
N VAL A 91 5.27 -3.83 9.01
CA VAL A 91 6.05 -2.60 8.80
C VAL A 91 5.88 -2.07 7.37
N GLY A 92 5.80 -2.94 6.37
CA GLY A 92 5.47 -2.58 5.00
C GLY A 92 4.06 -2.00 4.87
N GLY A 93 3.05 -2.68 5.42
CA GLY A 93 1.66 -2.20 5.41
C GLY A 93 1.48 -0.86 6.12
N VAL A 94 2.09 -0.70 7.30
CA VAL A 94 2.08 0.56 8.08
C VAL A 94 2.74 1.69 7.30
N SER A 95 3.87 1.42 6.64
CA SER A 95 4.55 2.40 5.78
C SER A 95 3.60 2.97 4.73
N TYR A 96 2.93 2.11 3.96
CA TYR A 96 2.00 2.54 2.92
C TYR A 96 0.78 3.26 3.47
N LEU A 97 0.22 2.80 4.60
CA LEU A 97 -0.91 3.44 5.25
C LEU A 97 -0.57 4.86 5.69
N LEU A 98 0.57 5.04 6.36
CA LEU A 98 1.04 6.35 6.81
C LEU A 98 1.29 7.29 5.62
N PHE A 99 1.87 6.79 4.54
CA PHE A 99 2.06 7.59 3.34
C PHE A 99 0.73 8.00 2.71
N ALA A 100 -0.25 7.10 2.69
CA ALA A 100 -1.58 7.39 2.17
C ALA A 100 -2.33 8.41 3.02
N LEU A 101 -2.20 8.35 4.35
CA LEU A 101 -2.75 9.36 5.25
C LEU A 101 -2.13 10.73 4.97
N TYR A 102 -0.80 10.78 4.80
CA TYR A 102 -0.12 12.01 4.39
C TYR A 102 -0.65 12.53 3.04
N GLY A 103 -0.63 11.69 2.01
CA GLY A 103 -1.02 12.07 0.65
C GLY A 103 -2.46 12.55 0.52
N LYS A 104 -3.40 11.90 1.23
CA LYS A 104 -4.81 12.29 1.20
C LYS A 104 -5.10 13.49 2.10
N PHE A 105 -4.68 13.48 3.35
CA PHE A 105 -5.20 14.46 4.31
C PHE A 105 -4.28 15.66 4.54
N PHE A 106 -2.98 15.52 4.28
CA PHE A 106 -1.99 16.52 4.68
C PHE A 106 -1.18 17.11 3.54
N TYR A 107 -1.12 16.44 2.39
CA TYR A 107 -0.41 16.96 1.23
C TYR A 107 -1.16 18.17 0.63
N GLN A 108 -0.54 19.35 0.68
CA GLN A 108 -1.10 20.62 0.20
C GLN A 108 -0.56 21.06 -1.17
N GLY A 109 0.24 20.23 -1.85
CA GLY A 109 0.82 20.57 -3.14
C GLY A 109 -0.10 20.26 -4.32
N PHE A 110 0.25 20.77 -5.50
CA PHE A 110 -0.40 20.33 -6.74
C PHE A 110 -0.09 18.85 -6.99
N VAL A 111 -1.14 18.07 -7.24
CA VAL A 111 -1.04 16.65 -7.56
C VAL A 111 -0.89 16.50 -9.06
N ASP A 112 0.30 16.08 -9.50
CA ASP A 112 0.58 15.81 -10.90
C ASP A 112 0.43 14.32 -11.17
N ASP A 113 -0.81 13.91 -11.47
CA ASP A 113 -1.15 12.51 -11.71
C ASP A 113 -0.65 11.99 -13.05
N GLU A 114 -0.17 12.84 -13.96
CA GLU A 114 0.37 12.39 -15.26
C GLU A 114 1.82 11.92 -15.13
N LYS A 115 2.56 12.46 -14.14
CA LYS A 115 3.93 12.03 -13.85
C LYS A 115 3.94 10.73 -13.07
N SER A 116 4.33 9.64 -13.73
CA SER A 116 4.42 8.30 -13.12
C SER A 116 5.19 8.26 -11.79
N PHE A 117 6.29 8.99 -11.67
CA PHE A 117 7.13 8.97 -10.47
C PHE A 117 6.76 10.01 -9.41
N PHE A 118 5.59 10.65 -9.52
CA PHE A 118 5.19 11.72 -8.61
C PHE A 118 5.16 11.29 -7.15
N PHE A 119 4.53 10.15 -6.83
CA PHE A 119 4.50 9.63 -5.46
C PHE A 119 5.90 9.33 -4.92
N ILE A 120 6.78 8.73 -5.73
CA ILE A 120 8.18 8.43 -5.33
C ILE A 120 8.93 9.72 -5.06
N LYS A 121 8.77 10.73 -5.92
CA LYS A 121 9.39 12.03 -5.74
C LYS A 121 8.96 12.66 -4.43
N ILE A 122 7.66 12.66 -4.12
CA ILE A 122 7.17 13.17 -2.82
C ILE A 122 7.74 12.35 -1.68
N PHE A 123 7.64 11.02 -1.79
CA PHE A 123 8.11 10.09 -0.78
C PHE A 123 9.60 10.29 -0.49
N LEU A 124 10.46 10.59 -1.45
CA LEU A 124 11.90 10.73 -1.21
C LEU A 124 12.34 12.17 -0.91
N THR A 125 11.77 13.16 -1.60
CA THR A 125 12.35 14.51 -1.66
C THR A 125 11.53 15.57 -0.92
N LYS A 126 10.26 15.31 -0.60
CA LYS A 126 9.43 16.31 0.06
C LYS A 126 9.90 16.48 1.50
N ILE A 127 10.36 17.69 1.83
CA ILE A 127 10.60 18.11 3.20
C ILE A 127 9.43 19.01 3.55
N ASP A 128 8.57 18.51 4.42
CA ASP A 128 7.42 19.21 4.95
C ASP A 128 7.65 19.40 6.46
N LEU A 129 7.35 20.58 6.98
CA LEU A 129 7.49 20.93 8.40
C LEU A 129 6.13 21.08 9.08
N SER A 130 5.04 20.87 8.35
CA SER A 130 3.69 20.84 8.91
C SER A 130 3.49 19.64 9.83
N PHE A 131 2.48 19.69 10.71
CA PHE A 131 2.12 18.56 11.58
C PHE A 131 1.88 17.26 10.79
N GLY A 132 1.32 17.37 9.58
CA GLY A 132 1.11 16.24 8.68
C GLY A 132 2.40 15.55 8.23
N ALA A 133 3.53 16.26 8.22
CA ALA A 133 4.83 15.70 7.87
C ALA A 133 5.25 14.54 8.78
N ILE A 134 4.74 14.48 10.01
CA ILE A 134 4.98 13.36 10.93
C ILE A 134 4.59 12.02 10.26
N PHE A 135 3.45 11.96 9.58
CA PHE A 135 3.01 10.75 8.86
C PHE A 135 3.97 10.38 7.73
N LEU A 136 4.46 11.36 6.98
CA LEU A 136 5.46 11.15 5.92
C LEU A 136 6.78 10.62 6.49
N TRP A 137 7.27 11.20 7.58
CA TRP A 137 8.51 10.79 8.22
C TRP A 137 8.41 9.39 8.84
N LEU A 138 7.34 9.09 9.57
CA LEU A 138 7.13 7.73 10.10
C LEU A 138 6.98 6.72 8.96
N SER A 139 6.30 7.08 7.87
CA SER A 139 6.20 6.23 6.68
C SER A 139 7.59 5.87 6.12
N ARG A 140 8.47 6.87 5.95
CA ARG A 140 9.85 6.65 5.50
C ARG A 140 10.65 5.76 6.43
N LEU A 141 10.59 5.99 7.74
CA LEU A 141 11.29 5.18 8.73
C LEU A 141 10.78 3.73 8.71
N SER A 142 9.47 3.55 8.60
CA SER A 142 8.84 2.23 8.46
C SER A 142 9.32 1.55 7.18
N TYR A 143 9.34 2.25 6.04
CA TYR A 143 9.84 1.71 4.78
C TYR A 143 11.31 1.28 4.83
N ILE A 144 12.18 2.09 5.45
CA ILE A 144 13.60 1.76 5.63
C ILE A 144 13.72 0.50 6.49
N THR A 145 12.98 0.43 7.60
CA THR A 145 12.95 -0.75 8.48
C THR A 145 12.48 -1.99 7.72
N TRP A 146 11.46 -1.85 6.88
CA TRP A 146 10.95 -2.92 6.03
C TRP A 146 12.01 -3.45 5.06
N ILE A 147 12.75 -2.56 4.38
CA ILE A 147 13.86 -2.94 3.49
C ILE A 147 14.95 -3.69 4.26
N ILE A 148 15.34 -3.20 5.43
CA ILE A 148 16.37 -3.85 6.26
C ILE A 148 15.94 -5.28 6.64
N ILE A 149 14.68 -5.45 7.05
CA ILE A 149 14.12 -6.78 7.37
C ILE A 149 14.12 -7.69 6.14
N LEU A 150 13.73 -7.17 4.98
CA LEU A 150 13.71 -7.96 3.73
C LEU A 150 15.09 -8.40 3.25
N ILE A 151 16.10 -7.53 3.37
CA ILE A 151 17.48 -7.86 2.95
C ILE A 151 18.13 -8.80 3.97
N GLY A 152 17.77 -8.69 5.25
CA GLY A 152 18.33 -9.50 6.33
C GLY A 152 17.74 -10.91 6.47
N ASN A 153 16.65 -11.23 5.75
CA ASN A 153 15.96 -12.52 5.77
C ASN A 153 16.30 -13.35 4.54
#